data_AF-A0A535X3B0-F1
#
_entry.id   AF-A0A535X3B0-F1
#
_cell.length_a   1.000
_cell.length_b   1.000
_cell.length_c   1.000
_cell.angle_alpha   90.00
_cell.angle_beta   90.00
_cell.angle_gamma   90.00
#
_symmetry.space_group_name_H-M   'P 1'
#
loop_
_entity.id
_entity.type
_entity.pdbx_description
1 polymer ?
#
loop_
_entity_poly.entity_id
_entity_poly.type
_entity_poly.pdbx_seq_one_letter_code
_entity_poly.pdbx_strand_id
1 'polypeptide(L)'
;MSSRRKSVLCIRGYWPGPSGWETPVGSRRIVRSADRSTRARRRRLMSGAATTSNLDVVPWPLKSDAFDVIRLWSVMEHLRNLVATMEEVHRVARPDAMVLIGTPHFSSANAYTDPSHVHFLSGRFLDYFIEGTELAGHYGFYSNVRFRLLERRVTLSPFWARLRITRLMNRILPAYETYLCGVVRGADIQLKLAVVK
;
A
#
# COMPACT_ATOMS: atom_id res chain seq x y z
N MET A 1 24.70 -13.75 -17.42
CA MET A 1 23.27 -13.78 -17.04
C MET A 1 22.65 -12.42 -17.34
N SER A 2 21.79 -12.33 -18.35
CA SER A 2 21.11 -11.09 -18.73
C SER A 2 20.16 -10.66 -17.61
N SER A 3 20.46 -9.54 -16.95
CA SER A 3 19.57 -8.90 -15.98
C SER A 3 18.27 -8.48 -16.68
N ARG A 4 17.23 -9.31 -16.56
CA ARG A 4 15.89 -8.97 -17.07
C ARG A 4 15.42 -7.71 -16.33
N ARG A 5 15.04 -6.66 -17.06
CA ARG A 5 14.47 -5.45 -16.45
C ARG A 5 13.22 -5.83 -15.66
N LYS A 6 13.17 -5.46 -14.38
CA LYS A 6 11.99 -5.68 -13.53
C LYS A 6 10.82 -4.82 -14.02
N SER A 7 9.65 -5.43 -14.23
CA SER A 7 8.41 -4.70 -14.52
C SER A 7 7.81 -4.13 -13.23
N VAL A 8 7.51 -2.84 -13.22
CA VAL A 8 7.00 -2.12 -12.03
C VAL A 8 5.65 -1.47 -12.34
N LEU A 9 4.66 -1.78 -11.49
CA LEU A 9 3.37 -1.12 -11.41
C LEU A 9 3.39 -0.11 -10.26
N CYS A 10 3.18 1.18 -10.53
CA CYS A 10 2.96 2.18 -9.49
C CYS A 10 1.51 2.65 -9.51
N ILE A 11 0.84 2.55 -8.37
CA ILE A 11 -0.51 3.02 -8.12
C ILE A 11 -0.42 4.14 -7.10
N ARG A 12 -1.00 5.30 -7.42
CA ARG A 12 -1.06 6.46 -6.53
C ARG A 12 -2.47 7.04 -6.49
N GLY A 13 -2.94 7.40 -5.30
CA GLY A 13 -4.08 8.30 -5.15
C GLY A 13 -3.73 9.69 -5.69
N TYR A 14 -4.71 10.34 -6.33
CA TYR A 14 -4.62 11.73 -6.74
C TYR A 14 -5.79 12.48 -6.10
N TRP A 15 -5.51 13.62 -5.47
CA TRP A 15 -6.53 14.57 -5.02
C TRP A 15 -6.95 15.43 -6.23
N PRO A 16 -8.22 15.41 -6.67
CA PRO A 16 -8.63 16.04 -7.93
C PRO A 16 -8.58 17.57 -7.98
N GLY A 17 -8.29 18.26 -6.86
CA GLY A 17 -8.28 19.73 -6.82
C GLY A 17 -9.68 20.36 -6.73
N PRO A 18 -9.80 21.69 -6.61
CA PRO A 18 -11.05 22.36 -6.24
C PRO A 18 -12.08 22.51 -7.38
N SER A 19 -11.71 22.22 -8.63
CA SER A 19 -12.56 22.45 -9.80
C SER A 19 -13.15 21.14 -10.33
N GLY A 20 -14.41 20.86 -9.99
CA GLY A 20 -15.28 20.04 -10.84
C GLY A 20 -15.69 18.70 -10.24
N TRP A 21 -16.90 18.68 -9.70
CA TRP A 21 -17.71 17.50 -9.38
C TRP A 21 -18.29 16.86 -10.66
N GLU A 22 -17.44 16.62 -11.66
CA GLU A 22 -17.79 15.88 -12.87
C GLU A 22 -16.64 14.93 -13.24
N THR A 23 -16.44 13.91 -12.39
CA THR A 23 -15.77 12.67 -12.80
C THR A 23 -16.42 11.52 -12.03
N PRO A 24 -16.66 10.35 -12.66
CA PRO A 24 -17.25 9.23 -11.96
C PRO A 24 -16.32 8.86 -10.79
N VAL A 25 -16.90 8.67 -9.62
CA VAL A 25 -16.22 8.28 -8.38
C VAL A 25 -15.17 7.20 -8.69
N GLY A 26 -13.89 7.57 -8.59
CA GLY A 26 -12.76 6.65 -8.71
C GLY A 26 -11.91 6.77 -9.99
N SER A 27 -11.31 7.92 -10.30
CA SER A 27 -10.26 7.97 -11.34
C SER A 27 -8.86 7.95 -10.69
N ARG A 28 -8.27 6.76 -10.50
CA ARG A 28 -6.91 6.61 -9.92
C ARG A 28 -5.91 6.21 -11.00
N ARG A 29 -4.69 6.75 -10.94
CA ARG A 29 -3.68 6.61 -12.00
C ARG A 29 -2.80 5.38 -11.78
N ILE A 30 -2.78 4.49 -12.76
CA ILE A 30 -1.76 3.46 -12.95
C ILE A 30 -0.59 4.10 -13.69
N VAL A 31 0.57 4.22 -13.04
CA VAL A 31 1.82 4.65 -13.67
C VAL A 31 2.71 3.43 -13.84
N ARG A 32 2.95 3.00 -15.09
CA ARG A 32 4.05 2.07 -15.39
C ARG A 32 5.35 2.85 -15.25
N SER A 33 6.31 2.38 -14.45
CA SER A 33 7.62 3.05 -14.37
C SER A 33 8.75 2.06 -14.61
N ALA A 34 9.73 2.43 -15.44
CA ALA A 34 10.99 1.71 -15.54
C ALA A 34 12.05 2.41 -14.65
N ASP A 35 12.48 1.71 -13.59
CA ASP A 35 13.73 1.89 -12.81
C ASP A 35 14.00 3.19 -12.00
N ARG A 36 14.74 3.05 -10.89
CA ARG A 36 15.36 4.13 -10.10
C ARG A 36 16.76 3.72 -9.64
N SER A 37 17.79 4.38 -10.18
CA SER A 37 19.03 4.65 -9.46
C SER A 37 19.36 6.15 -9.51
N THR A 38 19.62 6.73 -8.33
CA THR A 38 20.12 8.09 -8.02
C THR A 38 19.17 9.31 -8.10
N ARG A 39 19.39 10.24 -7.15
CA ARG A 39 18.49 11.31 -6.67
C ARG A 39 18.42 12.54 -7.61
N ALA A 40 19.36 12.70 -8.54
CA ALA A 40 19.46 13.85 -9.46
C ALA A 40 18.61 13.73 -10.74
N ARG A 41 18.00 12.57 -11.00
CA ARG A 41 17.23 12.28 -12.24
C ARG A 41 15.70 12.39 -12.08
N ARG A 42 15.22 13.04 -11.01
CA ARG A 42 13.78 13.10 -10.66
C ARG A 42 12.88 13.80 -11.69
N ARG A 43 13.42 14.60 -12.61
CA ARG A 43 12.62 15.34 -13.62
C ARG A 43 12.51 14.68 -15.00
N ARG A 44 13.17 13.53 -15.26
CA ARG A 44 13.29 13.00 -16.64
C ARG A 44 12.97 11.51 -16.87
N LEU A 45 12.35 10.79 -15.92
CA LEU A 45 12.12 9.33 -16.03
C LEU A 45 10.72 8.92 -15.54
N MET A 46 9.69 9.34 -16.28
CA MET A 46 8.35 8.76 -16.23
C MET A 46 7.96 8.36 -17.66
N SER A 47 8.81 7.58 -18.34
CA SER A 47 8.58 7.14 -19.72
C SER A 47 7.74 5.85 -19.78
N GLY A 48 6.69 5.76 -18.97
CA GLY A 48 5.72 4.67 -19.04
C GLY A 48 4.32 5.22 -19.25
N ALA A 49 3.52 4.50 -20.03
CA ALA A 49 2.13 4.86 -20.26
C ALA A 49 1.41 4.99 -18.90
N ALA A 50 0.88 6.18 -18.64
CA ALA A 50 0.02 6.45 -17.51
C ALA A 50 -1.43 6.22 -17.94
N THR A 51 -2.10 5.26 -17.33
CA THR A 51 -3.52 4.98 -17.58
C THR A 51 -4.29 5.36 -16.33
N THR A 52 -5.39 6.08 -16.47
CA THR A 52 -6.30 6.36 -15.35
C THR A 52 -7.44 5.35 -15.40
N SER A 53 -7.68 4.65 -14.30
CA SER A 53 -8.72 3.63 -14.21
C SER A 53 -9.35 3.64 -12.82
N ASN A 54 -10.60 3.18 -12.74
CA ASN A 54 -11.25 2.98 -11.45
C ASN A 54 -10.76 1.69 -10.81
N LEU A 55 -10.14 1.81 -9.64
CA LEU A 55 -9.58 0.68 -8.91
C LEU A 55 -10.64 -0.05 -8.07
N ASP A 56 -11.80 0.57 -7.81
CA ASP A 56 -12.94 -0.09 -7.18
C ASP A 56 -13.70 -1.00 -8.17
N VAL A 57 -13.40 -0.90 -9.47
CA VAL A 57 -13.98 -1.75 -10.51
C VAL A 57 -12.97 -2.84 -10.89
N VAL A 58 -13.31 -4.08 -10.57
CA VAL A 58 -12.52 -5.26 -10.89
C VAL A 58 -13.15 -6.04 -12.06
N PRO A 59 -12.35 -6.70 -12.92
CA PRO A 59 -10.90 -6.74 -12.90
C PRO A 59 -10.26 -5.45 -13.46
N TRP A 60 -9.06 -5.12 -12.99
CA TRP A 60 -8.26 -4.04 -13.56
C TRP A 60 -7.85 -4.39 -15.01
N PRO A 61 -7.74 -3.40 -15.93
CA PRO A 61 -7.35 -3.62 -17.33
C PRO A 61 -5.84 -3.88 -17.48
N LEU A 62 -5.33 -4.82 -16.70
CA LEU A 62 -3.95 -5.24 -16.58
C LEU A 62 -3.87 -6.76 -16.74
N LYS A 63 -2.82 -7.21 -17.42
CA LYS A 63 -2.56 -8.65 -17.58
C LYS A 63 -2.20 -9.27 -16.23
N SER A 64 -2.65 -10.50 -16.01
CA SER A 64 -2.18 -11.34 -14.91
C SER A 64 -0.68 -11.60 -15.06
N ASP A 65 0.04 -11.83 -13.96
CA ASP A 65 1.47 -12.22 -13.97
C ASP A 65 2.40 -11.25 -14.73
N ALA A 66 2.07 -9.97 -14.72
CA ALA A 66 2.77 -8.96 -15.52
C ALA A 66 3.86 -8.22 -14.76
N PHE A 67 3.77 -8.13 -13.44
CA PHE A 67 4.59 -7.22 -12.63
C PHE A 67 5.48 -7.95 -11.62
N ASP A 68 6.77 -7.59 -11.61
CA ASP A 68 7.75 -8.05 -10.60
C ASP A 68 7.69 -7.19 -9.33
N VAL A 69 7.23 -5.94 -9.44
CA VAL A 69 7.06 -5.02 -8.31
C VAL A 69 5.77 -4.22 -8.45
N ILE A 70 4.97 -4.17 -7.38
CA ILE A 70 3.76 -3.35 -7.30
C ILE A 70 3.91 -2.37 -6.14
N ARG A 71 3.60 -1.10 -6.38
CA ARG A 71 3.69 -0.04 -5.37
C ARG A 71 2.34 0.63 -5.21
N LEU A 72 1.78 0.60 -4.02
CA LEU A 72 0.55 1.28 -3.65
C LEU A 72 0.90 2.35 -2.62
N TRP A 73 0.74 3.63 -2.95
CA TRP A 73 1.07 4.72 -2.02
C TRP A 73 -0.07 5.71 -1.95
N SER A 74 -0.54 5.96 -0.73
CA SER A 74 -1.70 6.81 -0.44
C SER A 74 -2.89 6.43 -1.32
N VAL A 75 -3.32 5.17 -1.21
CA VAL A 75 -4.38 4.61 -2.05
C VAL A 75 -5.22 3.58 -1.30
N MET A 76 -4.67 2.88 -0.30
CA MET A 76 -5.41 1.84 0.42
C MET A 76 -6.54 2.43 1.27
N GLU A 77 -6.30 3.57 1.92
CA GLU A 77 -7.21 4.29 2.81
C GLU A 77 -8.51 4.82 2.16
N HIS A 78 -8.69 4.50 0.90
CA HIS A 78 -9.35 5.30 -0.12
C HIS A 78 -10.14 4.42 -1.09
N LEU A 79 -9.88 3.10 -1.07
CA LEU A 79 -10.55 2.07 -1.87
C LEU A 79 -11.62 1.43 -1.02
N ARG A 80 -12.78 1.14 -1.60
CA ARG A 80 -13.94 0.65 -0.84
C ARG A 80 -13.84 -0.82 -0.48
N ASN A 81 -13.17 -1.61 -1.33
CA ASN A 81 -13.03 -3.05 -1.15
C ASN A 81 -11.55 -3.46 -1.16
N LEU A 82 -10.97 -3.53 0.04
CA LEU A 82 -9.56 -3.93 0.20
C LEU A 82 -9.31 -5.40 -0.15
N VAL A 83 -10.31 -6.28 0.03
CA VAL A 83 -10.20 -7.70 -0.35
C VAL A 83 -10.04 -7.83 -1.86
N ALA A 84 -11.00 -7.28 -2.62
CA ALA A 84 -10.94 -7.29 -4.09
C ALA A 84 -9.68 -6.58 -4.61
N THR A 85 -9.24 -5.51 -3.94
CA THR A 85 -7.98 -4.82 -4.27
C THR A 85 -6.78 -5.76 -4.11
N MET A 86 -6.68 -6.47 -2.99
CA MET A 86 -5.56 -7.39 -2.75
C MET A 86 -5.59 -8.61 -3.68
N GLU A 87 -6.78 -9.07 -4.07
CA GLU A 87 -6.95 -10.10 -5.09
C GLU A 87 -6.45 -9.63 -6.47
N GLU A 88 -6.77 -8.41 -6.87
CA GLU A 88 -6.27 -7.84 -8.12
C GLU A 88 -4.75 -7.59 -8.09
N VAL A 89 -4.22 -7.12 -6.95
CA VAL A 89 -2.77 -7.00 -6.74
C VAL A 89 -2.09 -8.37 -6.92
N HIS A 90 -2.66 -9.42 -6.34
CA HIS A 90 -2.16 -10.80 -6.46
C HIS A 90 -2.25 -11.31 -7.92
N ARG A 91 -3.37 -11.06 -8.60
CA ARG A 91 -3.60 -11.46 -9.99
C ARG A 91 -2.55 -10.87 -10.93
N VAL A 92 -2.30 -9.55 -10.86
CA VAL A 92 -1.37 -8.85 -11.76
C VAL A 92 0.10 -9.04 -11.40
N ALA A 93 0.38 -9.42 -10.14
CA ALA A 93 1.70 -9.80 -9.69
C ALA A 93 2.15 -11.13 -10.30
N ARG A 94 3.45 -11.26 -10.57
CA ARG A 94 4.10 -12.56 -10.81
C ARG A 94 4.27 -13.34 -9.51
N PRO A 95 4.53 -14.65 -9.56
CA PRO A 95 5.07 -15.39 -8.41
C PRO A 95 6.29 -14.66 -7.83
N ASP A 96 6.38 -14.59 -6.50
CA ASP A 96 7.43 -13.90 -5.74
C ASP A 96 7.59 -12.39 -6.03
N ALA A 97 6.62 -11.78 -6.72
CA ALA A 97 6.64 -10.34 -6.94
C ALA A 97 6.57 -9.58 -5.62
N MET A 98 7.22 -8.42 -5.59
CA MET A 98 7.29 -7.58 -4.39
C MET A 98 6.16 -6.56 -4.40
N VAL A 99 5.35 -6.52 -3.33
CA VAL A 99 4.32 -5.52 -3.13
C VAL A 99 4.74 -4.55 -2.02
N LEU A 100 4.77 -3.27 -2.34
CA LEU A 100 5.14 -2.19 -1.43
C LEU A 100 3.92 -1.30 -1.18
N ILE A 101 3.52 -1.17 0.08
CA ILE A 101 2.32 -0.43 0.47
C ILE A 101 2.72 0.67 1.46
N GLY A 102 2.22 1.88 1.21
CA GLY A 102 2.34 3.03 2.11
C GLY A 102 1.01 3.72 2.27
N THR A 103 0.54 3.86 3.51
CA THR A 103 -0.77 4.45 3.84
C THR A 103 -0.69 5.14 5.21
N PRO A 104 -1.50 6.17 5.49
CA PRO A 104 -1.57 6.77 6.81
C PRO A 104 -1.90 5.73 7.88
N HIS A 105 -1.26 5.84 9.05
CA HIS A 105 -1.63 5.07 10.24
C HIS A 105 -2.90 5.66 10.86
N PHE A 106 -3.82 4.85 11.39
CA PHE A 106 -5.09 5.32 11.96
C PHE A 106 -4.91 6.41 13.04
N SER A 107 -3.82 6.37 13.80
CA SER A 107 -3.51 7.40 14.81
C SER A 107 -2.84 8.67 14.24
N SER A 108 -2.70 8.79 12.93
CA SER A 108 -2.14 9.99 12.30
C SER A 108 -3.21 11.07 12.13
N ALA A 109 -2.85 12.34 12.32
CA ALA A 109 -3.75 13.45 11.96
C ALA A 109 -4.08 13.45 10.46
N ASN A 110 -3.12 13.07 9.62
CA ASN A 110 -3.30 12.96 8.17
C ASN A 110 -4.36 11.91 7.80
N ALA A 111 -4.56 10.90 8.64
CA ALA A 111 -5.59 9.90 8.41
C ALA A 111 -6.99 10.53 8.44
N TYR A 112 -7.23 11.58 9.24
CA TYR A 112 -8.53 12.26 9.36
C TYR A 112 -8.63 13.58 8.61
N THR A 113 -7.51 14.14 8.18
CA THR A 113 -7.48 15.46 7.51
C THR A 113 -8.06 15.39 6.11
N ASP A 114 -7.85 14.28 5.40
CA ASP A 114 -8.42 14.06 4.06
C ASP A 114 -9.84 13.49 4.18
N PRO A 115 -10.89 14.21 3.74
CA PRO A 115 -12.27 13.77 3.85
C PRO A 115 -12.62 12.62 2.89
N SER A 116 -11.75 12.29 1.95
CA SER A 116 -11.94 11.18 1.00
C SER A 116 -11.35 9.85 1.49
N HIS A 117 -10.78 9.82 2.70
CA HIS A 117 -10.44 8.57 3.37
C HIS A 117 -11.70 7.86 3.84
N VAL A 118 -11.86 6.60 3.42
CA VAL A 118 -12.95 5.71 3.85
C VAL A 118 -12.48 4.66 4.85
N HIS A 119 -11.16 4.53 5.04
CA HIS A 119 -10.55 3.61 5.98
C HIS A 119 -9.46 4.27 6.81
N PHE A 120 -9.46 3.99 8.12
CA PHE A 120 -8.38 4.31 9.05
C PHE A 120 -7.69 3.01 9.43
N LEU A 121 -6.48 2.80 8.92
CA LEU A 121 -5.85 1.47 8.91
C LEU A 121 -4.85 1.30 10.06
N SER A 122 -4.85 0.12 10.69
CA SER A 122 -3.79 -0.33 11.61
C SER A 122 -2.63 -0.93 10.83
N GLY A 123 -1.44 -1.04 11.43
CA GLY A 123 -0.29 -1.71 10.82
C GLY A 123 -0.53 -3.20 10.54
N ARG A 124 -1.61 -3.77 11.09
CA ARG A 124 -2.02 -5.18 10.97
C ARG A 124 -3.18 -5.41 9.98
N PHE A 125 -3.66 -4.38 9.29
CA PHE A 125 -4.87 -4.48 8.45
C PHE A 125 -4.80 -5.54 7.33
N LEU A 126 -3.60 -5.94 6.91
CA LEU A 126 -3.38 -7.00 5.91
C LEU A 126 -3.07 -8.38 6.50
N ASP A 127 -3.11 -8.56 7.82
CA ASP A 127 -2.81 -9.86 8.46
C ASP A 127 -3.69 -10.98 7.88
N TYR A 128 -4.94 -10.70 7.51
CA TYR A 128 -5.85 -11.66 6.85
C TYR A 128 -5.28 -12.31 5.58
N PHE A 129 -4.38 -11.64 4.87
CA PHE A 129 -3.76 -12.13 3.63
C PHE A 129 -2.35 -12.68 3.84
N ILE A 130 -1.79 -12.54 5.05
CA ILE A 130 -0.41 -12.89 5.36
C ILE A 130 -0.35 -14.28 5.98
N GLU A 131 0.40 -15.18 5.34
CA GLU A 131 0.60 -16.54 5.82
C GLU A 131 1.22 -16.57 7.22
N GLY A 132 0.78 -17.53 8.06
CA GLY A 132 1.31 -17.73 9.40
C GLY A 132 0.80 -16.73 10.45
N THR A 133 -0.12 -15.83 10.09
CA THR A 133 -0.82 -15.00 11.09
C THR A 133 -2.07 -15.71 11.63
N GLU A 134 -2.43 -15.38 12.87
CA GLU A 134 -3.70 -15.82 13.49
C GLU A 134 -4.90 -15.46 12.61
N LEU A 135 -4.93 -14.24 12.06
CA LEU A 135 -6.04 -13.77 11.25
C LEU A 135 -6.17 -14.54 9.93
N ALA A 136 -5.08 -14.87 9.26
CA ALA A 136 -5.13 -15.72 8.07
C ALA A 136 -5.62 -17.15 8.38
N GLY A 137 -5.30 -17.69 9.57
CA GLY A 137 -5.77 -19.00 10.01
C GLY A 137 -7.26 -19.03 10.32
N HIS A 138 -7.77 -18.08 11.11
CA HIS A 138 -9.16 -18.05 11.55
C HIS A 138 -10.12 -17.46 10.50
N TYR A 139 -9.63 -16.55 9.67
CA TYR A 139 -10.44 -15.78 8.72
C TYR A 139 -9.96 -15.95 7.27
N GLY A 140 -9.27 -17.06 6.99
CA GLY A 140 -8.78 -17.38 5.65
C GLY A 140 -9.87 -17.55 4.59
N PHE A 141 -11.15 -17.61 4.99
CA PHE A 141 -12.31 -17.69 4.08
C PHE A 141 -12.60 -16.38 3.33
N TYR A 142 -12.07 -15.23 3.76
CA TYR A 142 -12.32 -13.95 3.06
C TYR A 142 -11.68 -13.87 1.67
N SER A 143 -10.59 -14.60 1.46
CA SER A 143 -9.94 -14.72 0.15
C SER A 143 -8.96 -15.88 0.16
N ASN A 144 -8.71 -16.48 -1.01
CA ASN A 144 -7.72 -17.54 -1.17
C ASN A 144 -6.31 -17.01 -1.43
N VAL A 145 -6.14 -15.70 -1.68
CA VAL A 145 -4.83 -15.13 -2.03
C VAL A 145 -3.93 -14.97 -0.79
N ARG A 146 -2.64 -15.25 -0.96
CA ARG A 146 -1.67 -15.24 0.14
C ARG A 146 -0.41 -14.45 -0.19
N PHE A 147 0.15 -13.87 0.86
CA PHE A 147 1.38 -13.09 0.82
C PHE A 147 2.29 -13.48 1.98
N ARG A 148 3.60 -13.37 1.75
CA ARG A 148 4.61 -13.46 2.80
C ARG A 148 4.99 -12.06 3.26
N LEU A 149 4.90 -11.79 4.55
CA LEU A 149 5.35 -10.52 5.12
C LEU A 149 6.88 -10.49 5.17
N LEU A 150 7.49 -9.51 4.49
CA LEU A 150 8.94 -9.31 4.50
C LEU A 150 9.34 -8.20 5.48
N GLU A 151 8.57 -7.11 5.51
CA GLU A 151 8.83 -5.99 6.40
C GLU A 151 7.52 -5.29 6.77
N ARG A 152 7.39 -4.93 8.05
CA ARG A 152 6.33 -4.09 8.57
C ARG A 152 6.93 -2.96 9.38
N ARG A 153 6.51 -1.74 9.09
CA ARG A 153 6.96 -0.57 9.83
C ARG A 153 5.88 0.49 9.93
N VAL A 154 5.58 0.90 11.15
CA VAL A 154 4.85 2.12 11.47
C VAL A 154 5.86 3.21 11.80
N THR A 155 5.86 4.28 11.02
CA THR A 155 6.60 5.49 11.31
C THR A 155 5.86 6.29 12.38
N LEU A 156 6.58 7.05 13.20
CA LEU A 156 5.99 7.91 14.21
C LEU A 156 5.93 9.34 13.68
N SER A 157 5.04 10.15 14.24
CA SER A 157 5.03 11.59 13.98
C SER A 157 6.40 12.23 14.27
N PRO A 158 6.75 13.35 13.61
CA PRO A 158 8.12 13.89 13.62
C PRO A 158 8.70 14.13 15.01
N PHE A 159 7.86 14.55 15.97
CA PHE A 159 8.25 14.74 17.36
C PHE A 159 8.76 13.43 18.00
N TRP A 160 7.96 12.36 17.96
CA TRP A 160 8.30 11.07 18.53
C TRP A 160 9.42 10.35 17.77
N ALA A 161 9.51 10.54 16.45
CA ALA A 161 10.60 10.00 15.64
C ALA A 161 11.98 10.54 16.07
N ARG A 162 12.04 11.80 16.54
CA ARG A 162 13.28 12.42 17.06
C ARG A 162 13.83 11.69 18.28
N LEU A 163 12.95 11.15 19.12
CA LEU A 163 13.33 10.40 20.33
C LEU A 163 13.85 8.98 20.03
N ARG A 164 13.92 8.59 18.75
CA ARG A 164 14.46 7.28 18.29
C ARG A 164 13.73 6.06 18.86
N ILE A 165 12.53 6.22 19.42
CA ILE A 165 11.70 5.14 19.97
C ILE A 165 10.96 4.31 18.90
N THR A 166 11.02 4.71 17.63
CA THR A 166 10.29 4.03 16.54
C THR A 166 10.57 2.53 16.49
N ARG A 167 11.82 2.09 16.68
CA ARG A 167 12.16 0.65 16.66
C ARG A 167 11.47 -0.11 17.78
N LEU A 168 11.42 0.47 18.99
CA LEU A 168 10.76 -0.13 20.12
C LEU A 168 9.26 -0.26 19.86
N MET A 169 8.60 0.82 19.43
CA MET A 169 7.16 0.81 19.13
C MET A 169 6.79 -0.23 18.08
N ASN A 170 7.62 -0.44 17.06
CA ASN A 170 7.41 -1.47 16.05
C ASN A 170 7.62 -2.90 16.57
N ARG A 171 8.50 -3.10 17.55
CA ARG A 171 8.71 -4.42 18.19
C ARG A 171 7.50 -4.84 19.01
N ILE A 172 6.85 -3.89 19.67
CA ILE A 172 5.64 -4.09 20.47
C ILE A 172 4.38 -3.63 19.74
N LEU A 173 4.34 -3.73 18.41
CA LEU A 173 3.32 -3.09 17.58
C LEU A 173 1.88 -3.30 18.07
N PRO A 174 1.41 -4.53 18.40
CA PRO A 174 0.05 -4.73 18.91
C PRO A 174 -0.22 -3.95 20.20
N ALA A 175 0.70 -4.01 21.17
CA ALA A 175 0.55 -3.27 22.43
C ALA A 175 0.66 -1.76 22.23
N TYR A 176 1.52 -1.31 21.32
CA TYR A 176 1.63 0.08 20.95
C TYR A 176 0.33 0.62 20.33
N GLU A 177 -0.24 -0.09 19.35
CA GLU A 177 -1.49 0.29 18.70
C GLU A 177 -2.66 0.30 19.68
N THR A 178 -2.73 -0.65 20.60
CA THR A 178 -3.83 -0.73 21.58
C THR A 178 -3.72 0.31 22.69
N TYR A 179 -2.53 0.51 23.27
CA TYR A 179 -2.40 1.24 24.54
C TYR A 179 -1.65 2.57 24.43
N LEU A 180 -0.65 2.67 23.55
CA LEU A 180 0.28 3.80 23.52
C LEU A 180 -0.03 4.82 22.41
N CYS A 181 -0.84 4.43 21.42
CA CYS A 181 -1.12 5.24 20.23
C CYS A 181 -1.92 6.52 20.52
N GLY A 182 -2.47 6.68 21.73
CA GLY A 182 -3.10 7.92 22.18
C GLY A 182 -2.08 9.03 22.44
N VAL A 183 -0.89 8.66 22.93
CA VAL A 183 0.20 9.60 23.27
C VAL A 183 1.25 9.61 22.17
N VAL A 184 1.76 8.43 21.84
CA VAL A 184 2.77 8.25 20.78
C VAL A 184 2.05 8.06 19.46
N ARG A 185 1.79 9.16 18.75
CA ARG A 185 1.04 9.14 17.48
C ARG A 185 1.89 8.57 16.33
N GLY A 186 1.32 7.64 15.59
CA GLY A 186 1.86 7.11 14.33
C GLY A 186 1.69 8.11 13.18
N ALA A 187 2.49 7.98 12.13
CA ALA A 187 2.41 8.79 10.92
C ALA A 187 1.93 7.93 9.74
N ASP A 188 2.78 7.03 9.26
CA ASP A 188 2.53 6.18 8.10
C ASP A 188 2.86 4.72 8.39
N ILE A 189 2.05 3.82 7.83
CA ILE A 189 2.31 2.38 7.73
C ILE A 189 3.06 2.11 6.44
N GLN A 190 4.09 1.27 6.53
CA GLN A 190 4.87 0.78 5.40
C GLN A 190 4.93 -0.75 5.48
N LEU A 191 4.45 -1.41 4.43
CA LEU A 191 4.48 -2.87 4.31
C LEU A 191 5.25 -3.27 3.05
N LYS A 192 6.03 -4.33 3.20
CA LYS A 192 6.71 -5.01 2.11
C LYS A 192 6.30 -6.48 2.16
N LEU A 193 5.67 -6.94 1.08
CA LEU A 193 5.13 -8.28 0.95
C LEU A 193 5.75 -8.97 -0.28
N ALA A 194 5.83 -10.29 -0.24
CA ALA A 194 6.05 -11.12 -1.42
C ALA A 194 4.77 -11.90 -1.75
N VAL A 195 4.44 -12.00 -3.03
CA VAL A 195 3.26 -12.75 -3.50
C VAL A 195 3.53 -14.25 -3.45
N VAL A 196 2.59 -15.02 -2.88
CA VAL A 196 2.62 -16.48 -2.86
C VAL A 196 1.54 -17.01 -3.79
N LYS A 197 1.91 -17.77 -4.83
CA LYS A 197 1.01 -18.34 -5.83
C LYS A 197 0.98 -19.85 -5.76
#